data_AF-A0A1V5L2U3-F1
#
_entry.id   AF-A0A1V5L2U3-F1
#
_cell.length_a   1.000
_cell.length_b   1.000
_cell.length_c   1.000
_cell.angle_alpha   90.00
_cell.angle_beta   90.00
_cell.angle_gamma   90.00
#
_symmetry.space_group_name_H-M   'P 1'
#
loop_
_entity.id
_entity.type
_entity.pdbx_description
1 polymer ?
#
loop_
_entity_poly.entity_id
_entity_poly.type
_entity_poly.pdbx_seq_one_letter_code
_entity_poly.pdbx_strand_id
1 'polypeptide(L)'
;MAVVASGGGWGVICVDELVRQGLEPADLPPGLVTELEGVLPTLWSRRNPLDLVATIEQAAVAFTIERLLDSDAIDAIIMLGVLSMPFMLARVCAEAGEEGGETYRRLKTEEQSLADMPGPLMKRYGKPVLAVEFSGTARPVAELSGDPVLPVFPSPLRACRALAHMAKYAEYRRRLAHN
;
A
#
# COMPACT_ATOMS: atom_id res chain seq x y z
N MET A 1 -7.23 1.59 10.52
CA MET A 1 -6.25 1.48 9.40
C MET A 1 -6.95 1.42 8.05
N ALA A 2 -6.22 1.67 6.95
CA ALA A 2 -6.72 1.51 5.58
C ALA A 2 -6.07 0.30 4.87
N VAL A 3 -6.85 -0.36 4.03
CA VAL A 3 -6.37 -1.35 3.06
C VAL A 3 -6.54 -0.78 1.66
N VAL A 4 -5.46 -0.74 0.88
CA VAL A 4 -5.45 -0.29 -0.52
C VAL A 4 -5.12 -1.48 -1.40
N ALA A 5 -6.00 -1.84 -2.31
CA ALA A 5 -5.89 -3.03 -3.14
C ALA A 5 -6.01 -2.71 -4.62
N SER A 6 -5.28 -3.43 -5.47
CA SER A 6 -5.48 -3.44 -6.93
C SER A 6 -6.55 -4.46 -7.40
N GLY A 7 -7.34 -4.99 -6.46
CA GLY A 7 -8.48 -5.87 -6.73
C GLY A 7 -9.26 -6.26 -5.45
N GLY A 8 -10.58 -6.14 -5.49
CA GLY A 8 -11.44 -6.17 -4.30
C GLY A 8 -11.43 -7.46 -3.49
N GLY A 9 -11.36 -8.63 -4.13
CA GLY A 9 -11.39 -9.93 -3.41
C GLY A 9 -10.23 -10.11 -2.43
N TRP A 10 -9.05 -9.59 -2.77
CA TRP A 10 -7.88 -9.62 -1.89
C TRP A 10 -8.00 -8.61 -0.74
N GLY A 11 -8.57 -7.45 -1.02
CA GLY A 11 -8.86 -6.43 -0.01
C GLY A 11 -9.75 -6.98 1.10
N VAL A 12 -10.82 -7.71 0.73
CA VAL A 12 -11.77 -8.29 1.69
C VAL A 12 -11.08 -9.29 2.61
N ILE A 13 -10.31 -10.24 2.08
CA ILE A 13 -9.57 -11.22 2.88
C ILE A 13 -8.60 -10.53 3.87
N CYS A 14 -7.95 -9.45 3.43
CA CYS A 14 -7.05 -8.69 4.28
C CYS A 14 -7.81 -7.98 5.41
N VAL A 15 -8.96 -7.36 5.10
CA VAL A 15 -9.80 -6.70 6.10
C VAL A 15 -10.36 -7.69 7.11
N ASP A 16 -10.86 -8.85 6.67
CA ASP A 16 -11.35 -9.90 7.56
C ASP A 16 -10.25 -10.37 8.53
N GLU A 17 -9.02 -10.54 8.04
CA GLU A 17 -7.90 -10.90 8.89
C GLU A 17 -7.52 -9.78 9.86
N LEU A 18 -7.53 -8.52 9.45
CA LEU A 18 -7.28 -7.38 10.35
C LEU A 18 -8.31 -7.35 11.49
N VAL A 19 -9.60 -7.49 11.16
CA VAL A 19 -10.68 -7.56 12.15
C VAL A 19 -10.46 -8.73 13.11
N ARG A 20 -10.08 -9.90 12.59
CA ARG A 20 -9.73 -11.07 13.43
C ARG A 20 -8.56 -10.83 14.38
N GLN A 21 -7.63 -9.94 14.02
CA GLN A 21 -6.52 -9.53 14.87
C GLN A 21 -6.89 -8.45 15.91
N GLY A 22 -8.14 -8.00 15.93
CA GLY A 22 -8.64 -6.93 16.81
C GLY A 22 -8.33 -5.52 16.29
N LEU A 23 -8.12 -5.38 14.98
CA LEU A 23 -7.83 -4.12 14.32
C LEU A 23 -9.05 -3.64 13.53
N GLU A 24 -9.27 -2.32 13.49
CA GLU A 24 -10.47 -1.73 12.88
C GLU A 24 -10.19 -1.01 11.55
N PRO A 25 -10.83 -1.44 10.45
CA PRO A 25 -10.83 -0.69 9.20
C PRO A 25 -11.42 0.69 9.44
N ALA A 26 -10.67 1.74 9.10
CA ALA A 26 -11.14 3.10 9.24
C ALA A 26 -12.17 3.44 8.15
N ASP A 27 -13.20 4.19 8.53
CA ASP A 27 -14.08 4.90 7.60
C ASP A 27 -13.33 6.10 7.01
N LEU A 28 -13.52 6.31 5.70
CA LEU A 28 -12.90 7.46 5.02
C LEU A 28 -13.74 8.71 5.28
N PRO A 29 -13.12 9.81 5.76
CA PRO A 29 -13.80 11.09 5.85
C PRO A 29 -14.35 11.51 4.49
N PRO A 30 -15.57 12.10 4.41
CA PRO A 30 -16.17 12.50 3.14
C PRO A 30 -15.26 13.43 2.30
N GLY A 31 -14.55 14.36 2.95
CA GLY A 31 -13.58 15.23 2.26
C GLY A 31 -12.45 14.45 1.59
N LEU A 32 -11.93 13.42 2.27
CA LEU A 32 -10.90 12.54 1.71
C LEU A 32 -11.44 11.73 0.53
N VAL A 33 -12.68 11.24 0.61
CA VAL A 33 -13.33 10.56 -0.53
C VAL A 33 -13.37 11.48 -1.75
N THR A 34 -13.83 12.73 -1.57
CA THR A 34 -13.90 13.73 -2.66
C THR A 34 -12.52 14.04 -3.26
N GLU A 35 -11.47 14.15 -2.43
CA GLU A 35 -10.09 14.34 -2.91
C GLU A 35 -9.63 13.18 -3.80
N LEU A 36 -9.89 11.95 -3.36
CA LEU A 36 -9.48 10.74 -4.09
C LEU A 36 -10.27 10.54 -5.39
N GLU A 37 -11.56 10.93 -5.43
CA GLU A 37 -12.37 10.91 -6.66
C GLU A 37 -11.78 11.76 -7.79
N GLY A 38 -11.00 12.79 -7.47
CA GLY A 38 -10.35 13.65 -8.45
C GLY A 38 -9.23 12.96 -9.26
N VAL A 39 -8.68 11.84 -8.75
CA VAL A 39 -7.55 11.13 -9.38
C VAL A 39 -7.83 9.65 -9.66
N LEU A 40 -8.81 9.05 -8.98
CA LEU A 40 -9.13 7.63 -9.11
C LEU A 40 -10.22 7.37 -10.15
N PRO A 41 -10.21 6.19 -10.81
CA PRO A 41 -11.24 5.83 -11.78
C PRO A 41 -12.61 5.72 -11.12
N THR A 42 -13.69 6.06 -11.82
CA THR A 42 -15.07 6.11 -11.28
C THR A 42 -15.51 4.85 -10.52
N LEU A 43 -14.99 3.68 -10.92
CA LEU A 43 -15.32 2.36 -10.37
C LEU A 43 -14.59 2.02 -9.07
N TRP A 44 -13.73 2.89 -8.54
CA TRP A 44 -13.00 2.63 -7.30
C TRP A 44 -13.93 2.46 -6.09
N SER A 45 -13.52 1.62 -5.14
CA SER A 45 -14.27 1.42 -3.89
C SER A 45 -13.96 2.55 -2.91
N ARG A 46 -14.98 3.34 -2.56
CA ARG A 46 -14.93 4.47 -1.60
C ARG A 46 -14.92 4.02 -0.13
N ARG A 47 -14.90 2.71 0.10
CA ARG A 47 -14.90 2.10 1.43
C ARG A 47 -13.55 1.45 1.68
N ASN A 48 -13.38 0.95 2.89
CA ASN A 48 -12.24 0.14 3.26
C ASN A 48 -12.61 -1.35 3.10
N PRO A 49 -11.95 -2.13 2.24
CA PRO A 49 -10.74 -1.81 1.48
C PRO A 49 -11.01 -0.88 0.28
N LEU A 50 -10.07 0.04 0.02
CA LEU A 50 -10.04 0.84 -1.20
C LEU A 50 -9.56 -0.05 -2.34
N ASP A 51 -10.41 -0.25 -3.35
CA ASP A 51 -10.05 -0.94 -4.58
C ASP A 51 -9.74 0.11 -5.65
N LEU A 52 -8.48 0.17 -6.08
CA LEU A 52 -8.01 1.10 -7.10
C LEU A 52 -8.24 0.58 -8.52
N VAL A 53 -8.92 -0.54 -8.72
CA VAL A 53 -9.30 -1.08 -10.04
C VAL A 53 -8.07 -1.29 -10.93
N ALA A 54 -7.04 -1.94 -10.38
CA ALA A 54 -5.77 -2.17 -11.06
C ALA A 54 -5.09 -0.91 -11.61
N THR A 55 -5.33 0.27 -11.01
CA THR A 55 -4.62 1.51 -11.35
C THR A 55 -3.11 1.29 -11.18
N ILE A 56 -2.37 1.54 -12.26
CA ILE A 56 -0.90 1.47 -12.31
C ILE A 56 -0.25 2.85 -12.35
N GLU A 57 -1.03 3.91 -12.55
CA GLU A 57 -0.51 5.26 -12.64
C GLU A 57 0.10 5.68 -11.29
N GLN A 58 1.43 5.82 -11.28
CA GLN A 58 2.21 6.07 -10.07
C GLN A 58 1.76 7.35 -9.35
N ALA A 59 1.40 8.41 -10.08
CA ALA A 59 0.93 9.66 -9.50
C ALA A 59 -0.38 9.47 -8.72
N ALA A 60 -1.35 8.75 -9.27
CA ALA A 60 -2.63 8.49 -8.62
C ALA A 60 -2.46 7.63 -7.35
N VAL A 61 -1.61 6.60 -7.42
CA VAL A 61 -1.31 5.76 -6.26
C VAL A 61 -0.58 6.55 -5.18
N ALA A 62 0.48 7.29 -5.54
CA ALA A 62 1.25 8.08 -4.58
C ALA A 62 0.37 9.14 -3.89
N PHE A 63 -0.47 9.84 -4.66
CA PHE A 63 -1.45 10.77 -4.11
C PHE A 63 -2.39 10.08 -3.12
N THR A 64 -2.94 8.91 -3.48
CA THR A 64 -3.84 8.15 -2.62
C THR A 64 -3.16 7.78 -1.30
N ILE A 65 -1.94 7.25 -1.35
CA ILE A 65 -1.19 6.86 -0.15
C ILE A 65 -0.85 8.08 0.71
N GLU A 66 -0.39 9.18 0.12
CA GLU A 66 -0.07 10.41 0.86
C GLU A 66 -1.30 10.99 1.56
N ARG A 67 -2.45 11.09 0.85
CA ARG A 67 -3.69 11.60 1.45
C ARG A 67 -4.22 10.71 2.57
N LEU A 68 -4.10 9.39 2.44
CA LEU A 68 -4.44 8.47 3.51
C LEU A 68 -3.52 8.66 4.72
N LEU A 69 -2.20 8.80 4.52
CA LEU A 69 -1.25 9.01 5.63
C LEU A 69 -1.45 10.36 6.32
N ASP A 70 -1.83 11.40 5.59
CA ASP A 70 -2.14 12.73 6.16
C ASP A 70 -3.42 12.74 7.00
N SER A 71 -4.36 11.82 6.74
CA SER A 71 -5.64 11.78 7.46
C SER A 71 -5.50 11.24 8.89
N ASP A 72 -6.02 11.98 9.88
CA ASP A 72 -6.10 11.54 11.28
C ASP A 72 -6.97 10.29 11.50
N ALA A 73 -7.84 9.96 10.55
CA ALA A 73 -8.65 8.74 10.60
C ALA A 73 -7.83 7.46 10.31
N ILE A 74 -6.63 7.60 9.74
CA ILE A 74 -5.81 6.48 9.28
C ILE A 74 -4.52 6.42 10.08
N ASP A 75 -4.32 5.33 10.83
CA ASP A 75 -3.08 5.09 11.58
C ASP A 75 -2.02 4.31 10.80
N ALA A 76 -2.44 3.54 9.79
CA ALA A 76 -1.58 2.62 9.03
C ALA A 76 -2.23 2.23 7.71
N ILE A 77 -1.41 1.79 6.75
CA ILE A 77 -1.86 1.32 5.43
C ILE A 77 -1.29 -0.06 5.12
N ILE A 78 -2.12 -0.95 4.58
CA ILE A 78 -1.66 -2.17 3.88
C ILE A 78 -1.95 -2.02 2.38
N MET A 79 -0.92 -2.06 1.56
CA MET A 79 -1.01 -2.11 0.10
C MET A 79 -1.04 -3.56 -0.38
N LEU A 80 -2.02 -3.94 -1.21
CA LEU A 80 -2.21 -5.28 -1.75
C LEU A 80 -2.18 -5.24 -3.28
N GLY A 81 -1.17 -5.88 -3.88
CA GLY A 81 -1.10 -6.02 -5.34
C GLY A 81 -0.75 -4.74 -6.11
N VAL A 82 -0.58 -3.61 -5.42
CA VAL A 82 -0.19 -2.32 -6.00
C VAL A 82 1.18 -2.41 -6.69
N LEU A 83 2.16 -3.05 -6.04
CA LEU A 83 3.49 -3.29 -6.63
C LEU A 83 3.45 -4.39 -7.71
N SER A 84 2.57 -5.37 -7.54
CA SER A 84 2.48 -6.53 -8.44
C SER A 84 1.96 -6.17 -9.83
N MET A 85 1.11 -5.15 -9.98
CA MET A 85 0.46 -4.86 -11.26
C MET A 85 1.45 -4.44 -12.36
N PRO A 86 2.33 -3.44 -12.18
CA PRO A 86 3.34 -3.11 -13.18
C PRO A 86 4.28 -4.28 -13.49
N PHE A 87 4.66 -5.05 -12.48
CA PHE A 87 5.46 -6.26 -12.66
C PHE A 87 4.77 -7.29 -13.58
N MET A 88 3.50 -7.58 -13.32
CA MET A 88 2.71 -8.53 -14.10
C MET A 88 2.57 -8.09 -15.56
N LEU A 89 2.32 -6.80 -15.80
CA LEU A 89 2.25 -6.25 -17.15
C LEU A 89 3.61 -6.29 -17.86
N ALA A 90 4.72 -6.01 -17.15
CA ALA A 90 6.06 -6.11 -17.72
C ALA A 90 6.37 -7.55 -18.15
N ARG A 91 5.93 -8.53 -17.37
CA ARG A 91 6.03 -9.96 -17.74
C ARG A 91 5.24 -10.30 -18.99
N VAL A 92 4.03 -9.78 -19.14
CA VAL A 92 3.23 -9.96 -20.37
C VAL A 92 3.97 -9.39 -21.58
N CYS A 93 4.58 -8.20 -21.47
CA CYS A 93 5.41 -7.64 -22.53
C CYS A 93 6.60 -8.55 -22.87
N ALA A 94 7.31 -9.07 -21.86
CA ALA A 94 8.44 -9.97 -22.08
C ALA A 94 8.01 -11.28 -22.77
N GLU A 95 6.90 -11.87 -22.35
CA GLU A 95 6.33 -13.09 -22.95
C GLU A 95 5.85 -12.87 -24.40
N ALA A 96 5.44 -11.63 -24.73
CA ALA A 96 5.12 -11.21 -26.10
C ALA A 96 6.36 -10.93 -26.98
N GLY A 97 7.58 -11.05 -26.44
CA GLY A 97 8.83 -10.74 -27.15
C GLY A 97 9.17 -9.25 -27.18
N GLU A 98 8.51 -8.42 -26.38
CA GLU A 98 8.74 -6.97 -26.26
C GLU A 98 9.62 -6.60 -25.05
N GLU A 99 10.45 -7.53 -24.58
CA GLU A 99 11.40 -7.26 -23.51
C GLU A 99 12.35 -6.11 -23.89
N GLY A 100 12.55 -5.15 -22.99
CA GLY A 100 13.34 -3.95 -23.27
C GLY A 100 12.64 -2.91 -24.15
N GLY A 101 11.40 -3.15 -24.60
CA GLY A 101 10.55 -2.16 -25.24
C GLY A 101 10.26 -0.95 -24.34
N GLU A 102 9.73 0.13 -24.91
CA GLU A 102 9.37 1.34 -24.16
C GLU A 102 8.36 1.05 -23.05
N THR A 103 7.29 0.32 -23.37
CA THR A 103 6.25 -0.07 -22.39
C THR A 103 6.83 -0.96 -21.28
N TYR A 104 7.66 -1.95 -21.63
CA TYR A 104 8.34 -2.79 -20.64
C TYR A 104 9.20 -1.96 -19.69
N ARG A 105 10.04 -1.06 -20.22
CA ARG A 105 10.90 -0.19 -19.41
C ARG A 105 10.09 0.75 -18.52
N ARG A 106 8.99 1.32 -19.04
CA ARG A 106 8.09 2.18 -18.26
C ARG A 106 7.51 1.43 -17.07
N LEU A 107 7.00 0.22 -17.28
CA LEU A 107 6.40 -0.60 -16.23
C LEU A 107 7.41 -1.00 -15.14
N LYS A 108 8.67 -1.32 -15.52
CA LYS A 108 9.75 -1.57 -14.55
C LYS A 108 10.10 -0.33 -13.72
N THR A 109 10.11 0.84 -14.34
CA THR A 109 10.32 2.12 -13.63
C THR A 109 9.16 2.46 -12.69
N GLU A 110 7.91 2.20 -13.11
CA GLU A 110 6.72 2.36 -12.28
C GLU A 110 6.72 1.41 -11.08
N GLU A 111 7.05 0.12 -11.30
CA GLU A 111 7.23 -0.88 -10.23
C GLU A 111 8.21 -0.39 -9.15
N GLN A 112 9.38 0.11 -9.58
CA GLN A 112 10.41 0.62 -8.67
C GLN A 112 9.96 1.90 -7.96
N SER A 113 9.37 2.85 -8.68
CA SER A 113 8.86 4.10 -8.10
C SER A 113 7.80 3.86 -7.03
N LEU A 114 6.91 2.88 -7.23
CA LEU A 114 5.91 2.49 -6.25
C LEU A 114 6.53 1.80 -5.02
N ALA A 115 7.65 1.09 -5.18
CA ALA A 115 8.37 0.49 -4.07
C ALA A 115 9.17 1.52 -3.25
N ASP A 116 9.66 2.58 -3.89
CA ASP A 116 10.50 3.60 -3.24
C ASP A 116 9.68 4.70 -2.55
N MET A 117 8.48 5.02 -3.06
CA MET A 117 7.65 6.10 -2.50
C MET A 117 7.24 5.94 -1.01
N PRO A 118 7.03 4.74 -0.42
CA PRO A 118 6.45 4.66 0.93
C PRO A 118 7.42 5.11 2.03
N GLY A 119 8.73 4.91 1.88
CA GLY A 119 9.69 5.21 2.93
C GLY A 119 9.70 6.67 3.37
N PRO A 120 9.88 7.63 2.44
CA PRO A 120 9.81 9.06 2.73
C PRO A 120 8.47 9.48 3.35
N LEU A 121 7.34 8.91 2.89
CA LEU A 121 6.02 9.22 3.45
C LEU A 121 5.86 8.66 4.86
N MET A 122 6.29 7.42 5.11
CA MET A 122 6.29 6.82 6.45
C MET A 122 7.07 7.66 7.45
N LYS A 123 8.23 8.20 7.04
CA LYS A 123 9.03 9.11 7.86
C LYS A 123 8.32 10.44 8.12
N ARG A 124 7.74 11.04 7.07
CA ARG A 124 7.06 12.34 7.15
C ARG A 124 5.83 12.29 8.06
N TYR A 125 5.02 11.25 7.94
CA TYR A 125 3.74 11.13 8.65
C TYR A 125 3.81 10.30 9.93
N GLY A 126 4.91 9.57 10.17
CA GLY A 126 5.07 8.72 11.35
C GLY A 126 4.12 7.51 11.38
N LYS A 127 3.50 7.16 10.24
CA LYS A 127 2.50 6.09 10.11
C LYS A 127 3.03 4.97 9.22
N PRO A 128 2.92 3.70 9.61
CA PRO A 128 3.50 2.60 8.86
C PRO A 128 2.69 2.27 7.60
N VAL A 129 3.41 1.99 6.52
CA VAL A 129 2.89 1.36 5.30
C VAL A 129 3.50 -0.04 5.22
N LEU A 130 2.67 -1.05 4.96
CA LEU A 130 3.09 -2.41 4.67
C LEU A 130 2.63 -2.77 3.26
N ALA A 131 3.39 -3.61 2.56
CA ALA A 131 2.99 -4.13 1.26
C ALA A 131 2.83 -5.65 1.30
N VAL A 132 1.92 -6.14 0.48
CA VAL A 132 1.73 -7.55 0.19
C VAL A 132 1.92 -7.76 -1.29
N GLU A 133 2.87 -8.62 -1.62
CA GLU A 133 3.30 -8.89 -2.99
C GLU A 133 3.46 -10.39 -3.20
N PHE A 134 3.12 -10.87 -4.39
CA PHE A 134 3.20 -12.30 -4.73
C PHE A 134 4.45 -12.63 -5.57
N SER A 135 4.79 -11.76 -6.53
CA SER A 135 5.81 -12.07 -7.53
C SER A 135 6.72 -10.92 -7.93
N GLY A 136 6.45 -9.68 -7.50
CA GLY A 136 7.25 -8.54 -7.92
C GLY A 136 8.66 -8.56 -7.33
N THR A 137 9.52 -7.87 -8.06
CA THR A 137 10.99 -7.89 -7.89
C THR A 137 11.50 -6.59 -7.32
N ALA A 138 10.74 -5.51 -7.45
CA ALA A 138 11.10 -4.22 -6.89
C ALA A 138 11.26 -4.34 -5.37
N ARG A 139 12.40 -3.86 -4.89
CA ARG A 139 12.67 -3.69 -3.47
C ARG A 139 12.98 -2.22 -3.26
N PRO A 140 12.51 -1.63 -2.15
CA PRO A 140 12.87 -0.25 -1.83
C PRO A 140 14.39 -0.14 -1.80
N VAL A 141 14.93 0.89 -2.43
CA VAL A 141 16.38 1.14 -2.41
C VAL A 141 16.77 1.54 -0.98
N ALA A 142 17.20 0.56 -0.18
CA ALA A 142 17.41 0.71 1.26
C ALA A 142 18.57 1.64 1.65
N GLU A 143 19.47 1.97 0.72
CA GLU A 143 20.83 2.40 1.06
C GLU A 143 21.08 3.92 0.99
N LEU A 144 20.16 4.74 0.47
CA LEU A 144 20.48 6.13 0.14
C LEU A 144 19.92 7.23 1.08
N SER A 145 18.94 6.95 1.95
CA SER A 145 18.23 8.04 2.67
C SER A 145 18.06 7.88 4.19
N GLY A 146 18.30 6.69 4.75
CA GLY A 146 18.01 6.41 6.17
C GLY A 146 16.50 6.44 6.51
N ASP A 147 15.64 6.40 5.49
CA ASP A 147 14.19 6.34 5.67
C ASP A 147 13.74 4.91 6.05
N PRO A 148 12.55 4.75 6.66
CA PRO A 148 11.96 3.45 6.89
C PRO A 148 11.82 2.66 5.57
N VAL A 149 12.34 1.43 5.55
CA VAL A 149 12.16 0.53 4.41
C VAL A 149 10.74 -0.05 4.43
N LEU A 150 10.05 -0.03 3.28
CA LEU A 150 8.73 -0.65 3.13
C LEU A 150 8.82 -2.15 3.46
N PRO A 151 8.11 -2.63 4.49
CA PRO A 151 8.02 -4.05 4.78
C PRO A 151 7.11 -4.75 3.76
N VAL A 152 7.68 -5.69 3.00
CA VAL A 152 6.96 -6.46 1.99
C VAL A 152 6.72 -7.89 2.49
N PHE A 153 5.47 -8.35 2.45
CA PHE A 153 5.05 -9.68 2.91
C PHE A 153 4.52 -10.53 1.75
N PRO A 154 4.77 -11.86 1.78
CA PRO A 154 4.29 -12.76 0.73
C PRO A 154 2.80 -13.11 0.86
N SER A 155 2.10 -12.65 1.90
CA SER A 155 0.68 -12.91 2.08
C SER A 155 -0.03 -11.87 2.96
N PRO A 156 -1.34 -11.65 2.75
CA PRO A 156 -2.15 -10.76 3.59
C PRO A 156 -2.08 -11.15 5.07
N LEU A 157 -2.15 -12.45 5.37
CA LEU A 157 -2.10 -12.95 6.76
C LEU A 157 -0.84 -12.54 7.51
N ARG A 158 0.31 -12.52 6.83
CA ARG A 158 1.57 -12.12 7.46
C ARG A 158 1.64 -10.62 7.68
N ALA A 159 1.18 -9.82 6.72
CA ALA A 159 1.12 -8.36 6.87
C ALA A 159 0.15 -7.94 7.99
N CYS A 160 -1.04 -8.54 8.05
CA CYS A 160 -2.02 -8.25 9.09
C CYS A 160 -1.49 -8.60 10.49
N ARG A 161 -0.86 -9.77 10.65
CA ARG A 161 -0.22 -10.15 11.93
C ARG A 161 0.90 -9.18 12.30
N ALA A 162 1.75 -8.81 11.35
CA ALA A 162 2.82 -7.85 11.60
C ALA A 162 2.25 -6.50 12.09
N LEU A 163 1.24 -5.97 11.41
CA LEU A 163 0.59 -4.73 11.82
C LEU A 163 -0.05 -4.84 13.20
N ALA A 164 -0.69 -5.97 13.52
CA ALA A 164 -1.27 -6.21 14.84
C ALA A 164 -0.21 -6.23 15.95
N HIS A 165 0.95 -6.85 15.70
CA HIS A 165 2.06 -6.81 16.64
C HIS A 165 2.65 -5.39 16.80
N MET A 166 2.73 -4.62 15.72
CA MET A 166 3.16 -3.21 15.77
C MET A 166 2.20 -2.38 16.63
N ALA A 167 0.89 -2.54 16.45
CA ALA A 167 -0.12 -1.84 17.24
C ALA A 167 -0.03 -2.21 18.73
N LYS A 168 0.06 -3.51 19.05
CA LYS A 168 0.24 -4.00 20.43
C LYS A 168 1.50 -3.45 21.08
N TYR A 169 2.61 -3.40 20.35
CA TYR A 169 3.87 -2.86 20.86
C TYR A 169 3.80 -1.34 21.08
N ALA A 170 3.17 -0.60 20.15
CA ALA A 170 2.93 0.83 20.32
C ALA A 170 2.09 1.13 21.57
N GLU A 171 1.06 0.33 21.83
CA GLU A 171 0.26 0.45 23.04
C GLU A 171 1.06 0.14 24.31
N TYR A 172 1.84 -0.95 24.30
CA TYR A 172 2.75 -1.28 25.40
C TYR A 172 3.72 -0.13 25.72
N ARG A 173 4.34 0.46 24.69
CA ARG A 173 5.23 1.62 24.83
C ARG A 173 4.53 2.83 25.41
N ARG A 174 3.28 3.11 25.00
CA ARG A 174 2.47 4.19 25.58
C ARG A 174 2.20 3.94 27.05
N ARG A 175 1.83 2.72 27.45
CA ARG A 175 1.58 2.39 28.86
C ARG A 175 2.83 2.59 29.74
N LEU A 176 4.02 2.23 29.25
CA LEU A 176 5.27 2.46 29.97
C LEU A 176 5.63 3.94 30.12
N ALA A 177 5.28 4.79 29.14
CA ALA A 177 5.60 6.22 29.19
C ALA A 177 4.72 7.02 30.17
N HIS A 178 3.63 6.42 30.66
CA HIS A 178 2.71 7.04 31.62
C HIS A 178 2.86 6.48 33.05
N ASN A 179 3.83 5.59 33.28
CA ASN A 179 4.24 5.08 34.58
C ASN A 179 5.59 5.68 34.98
#